data_AF-A0A0L8BT63-F1
#
_entry.id   AF-A0A0L8BT63-F1
#
_cell.length_a   1.000
_cell.length_b   1.000
_cell.length_c   1.000
_cell.angle_alpha   90.00
_cell.angle_beta   90.00
_cell.angle_gamma   90.00
#
_symmetry.space_group_name_H-M   'P 1'
#
loop_
_entity.id
_entity.type
_entity.pdbx_description
1 polymer ?
#
loop_
_entity_poly.entity_id
_entity_poly.type
_entity_poly.pdbx_seq_one_letter_code
_entity_poly.pdbx_strand_id
1 'polypeptide(L)' 'MSAAQQITHADDVGQTPDELAAALAWHDGDAEATIRTLLADCKHLREQLALAEISMSLGFTRGWKPTEEHLKDA' A
#
# COMPACT_ATOMS: atom_id res chain seq x y z
N MET A 1 -10.78 -3.87 -39.75
CA MET A 1 -9.37 -3.70 -40.17
C MET A 1 -8.92 -2.33 -39.67
N SER A 2 -8.34 -2.28 -38.47
CA SER A 2 -6.90 -2.11 -38.24
C SER A 2 -6.33 -0.77 -38.72
N ALA A 3 -6.13 0.14 -37.78
CA ALA A 3 -4.89 0.90 -37.66
C ALA A 3 -4.81 1.45 -36.22
N ALA A 4 -3.67 1.19 -35.59
CA ALA A 4 -3.44 1.31 -34.16
C ALA A 4 -3.47 2.77 -33.70
N GLN A 5 -4.38 3.09 -32.78
CA GLN A 5 -4.17 4.22 -31.87
C GLN A 5 -3.31 3.68 -30.72
N GLN A 6 -1.99 3.68 -30.93
CA GLN A 6 -1.03 3.53 -29.83
C GLN A 6 -1.26 4.71 -28.89
N ILE A 7 -1.98 4.48 -27.80
CA ILE A 7 -1.97 5.36 -26.64
C ILE A 7 -0.63 5.11 -25.97
N THR A 8 0.39 5.83 -26.44
CA THR A 8 1.58 6.14 -25.66
C THR A 8 1.10 6.96 -24.47
N HIS A 9 0.70 6.30 -23.38
CA HIS A 9 0.62 6.99 -22.09
C HIS A 9 2.03 7.06 -21.55
N ALA A 10 2.50 8.30 -21.47
CA ALA A 10 3.85 8.70 -21.19
C ALA A 10 4.46 7.95 -20.01
N ASP A 11 5.72 7.55 -20.20
CA ASP A 11 6.70 7.40 -19.15
C ASP A 11 6.69 8.66 -18.26
N ASP A 12 5.96 8.60 -17.15
CA ASP A 12 6.13 9.45 -15.97
C ASP A 12 6.30 8.56 -14.73
N VAL A 13 7.14 7.52 -14.84
CA VAL A 13 7.80 6.91 -13.69
C VAL A 13 9.03 7.79 -13.38
N GLY A 14 8.77 9.06 -13.12
CA GLY A 14 9.79 10.04 -12.77
C GLY A 14 10.36 9.72 -11.40
N GLN A 15 11.50 9.03 -11.38
CA GLN A 15 12.41 8.95 -10.23
C GLN A 15 11.73 8.81 -8.85
N THR A 16 10.82 7.86 -8.67
CA THR A 16 10.69 7.29 -7.34
C THR A 16 12.01 6.56 -7.07
N PRO A 17 12.78 6.92 -6.03
CA PRO A 17 13.88 6.05 -5.61
C PRO A 17 13.27 4.66 -5.45
N ASP A 18 13.91 3.64 -6.04
CA ASP A 18 13.38 2.29 -6.03
C ASP A 18 13.13 1.87 -4.57
N GLU A 19 11.87 1.99 -4.13
CA GLU A 19 11.48 1.83 -2.73
C GLU A 19 11.75 0.39 -2.30
N LEU A 20 11.67 -0.55 -3.24
CA LEU A 20 12.07 -1.94 -3.03
C LEU A 20 13.58 -2.03 -2.81
N ALA A 21 14.41 -1.39 -3.65
CA ALA A 21 15.85 -1.38 -3.42
C ALA A 21 16.23 -0.71 -2.10
N ALA A 22 15.55 0.37 -1.71
CA ALA A 22 15.75 1.03 -0.43
C ALA A 22 15.36 0.14 0.76
N ALA A 23 14.21 -0.54 0.68
CA ALA A 23 13.75 -1.47 1.70
C ALA A 23 14.66 -2.71 1.81
N LEU A 24 15.12 -3.26 0.68
CA LEU A 24 16.08 -4.36 0.65
C LEU A 24 17.43 -3.93 1.23
N ALA A 25 17.91 -2.72 0.94
CA ALA A 25 19.18 -2.22 1.47
C ALA A 25 19.17 -2.10 3.00
N TRP A 26 18.02 -1.86 3.64
CA TRP A 26 17.90 -1.87 5.10
C TRP A 26 18.12 -3.25 5.73
N HIS A 27 17.96 -4.31 4.95
CA HIS A 27 18.15 -5.69 5.37
C HIS A 27 19.33 -6.36 4.64
N ASP A 28 20.31 -5.58 4.18
CA ASP A 28 21.50 -6.10 3.46
C ASP A 28 21.16 -6.96 2.21
N GLY A 29 20.00 -6.69 1.59
CA GLY A 29 19.49 -7.47 0.46
C GLY A 29 18.72 -8.74 0.84
N ASP A 30 18.50 -9.01 2.13
CA ASP A 30 17.65 -10.13 2.58
C ASP A 30 16.17 -9.79 2.33
N ALA A 31 15.65 -10.37 1.24
CA ALA A 31 14.26 -10.23 0.85
C ALA A 31 13.28 -10.83 1.87
N GLU A 32 13.65 -11.92 2.55
CA GLU A 32 12.75 -12.55 3.54
C GLU A 32 12.63 -11.69 4.79
N ALA A 33 13.76 -11.16 5.29
CA ALA A 33 13.77 -10.21 6.40
C ALA A 33 12.96 -8.94 6.05
N THR A 34 13.14 -8.41 4.84
CA THR A 34 12.39 -7.24 4.35
C THR A 34 10.89 -7.48 4.34
N ILE A 35 10.45 -8.59 3.73
CA ILE A 35 9.02 -8.94 3.67
C ILE A 35 8.45 -9.15 5.07
N ARG A 36 9.19 -9.81 5.96
CA ARG A 36 8.74 -10.04 7.34
C ARG A 36 8.53 -8.72 8.09
N THR A 37 9.43 -7.76 7.93
CA THR A 37 9.29 -6.40 8.50
C THR A 37 8.08 -5.70 7.92
N LEU A 38 7.91 -5.67 6.60
CA LEU A 38 6.76 -5.02 5.95
C LEU A 38 5.42 -5.62 6.38
N LEU A 39 5.35 -6.93 6.57
CA LEU A 39 4.15 -7.60 7.09
C LEU A 39 3.88 -7.22 8.55
N ALA A 40 4.92 -7.10 9.37
CA ALA A 40 4.80 -6.63 10.75
C ALA A 40 4.32 -5.18 10.81
N ASP A 41 4.85 -4.30 9.95
CA ASP A 41 4.44 -2.92 9.84
C ASP A 41 2.98 -2.82 9.39
N CYS A 42 2.58 -3.54 8.35
CA CYS A 42 1.18 -3.60 7.90
C CYS A 42 0.23 -4.02 9.03
N LYS A 43 0.61 -5.04 9.80
CA LYS A 43 -0.17 -5.48 10.96
C LYS A 43 -0.29 -4.37 12.00
N HIS A 44 0.83 -3.72 12.34
CA HIS A 44 0.86 -2.63 13.29
C HIS A 44 0.00 -1.43 12.85
N LEU A 45 0.04 -1.08 11.56
CA LEU A 45 -0.79 0.00 10.99
C LEU A 45 -2.29 -0.33 11.09
N ARG A 46 -2.67 -1.58 10.82
CA ARG A 46 -4.07 -2.03 10.98
C ARG A 46 -4.53 -1.97 12.44
N GLU A 47 -3.67 -2.36 13.38
CA GLU A 47 -3.95 -2.24 14.81
C GLU A 47 -4.13 -0.77 15.23
N GLN A 48 -3.24 0.12 14.79
CA GLN A 48 -3.37 1.55 15.04
C GLN A 48 -4.65 2.13 14.44
N LEU A 49 -5.03 1.71 13.23
CA LEU A 49 -6.27 2.13 12.60
C LEU A 49 -7.50 1.67 13.40
N ALA A 50 -7.52 0.44 13.88
CA ALA A 50 -8.60 -0.07 14.73
C ALA A 50 -8.70 0.71 16.06
N LEU A 51 -7.56 1.03 16.68
CA LEU A 51 -7.53 1.86 17.90
C LEU A 51 -8.02 3.29 17.63
N ALA A 52 -7.61 3.86 16.50
CA ALA A 52 -8.09 5.16 16.06
C ALA A 52 -9.60 5.14 15.82
N GLU A 53 -10.13 4.12 15.15
CA GLU A 53 -11.57 3.96 14.90
C GLU A 53 -12.37 3.91 16.20
N ILE A 54 -11.92 3.15 17.20
CA ILE A 54 -12.61 3.02 18.49
C ILE A 54 -12.51 4.30 19.33
N SER A 55 -11.41 5.04 19.22
CA SER A 55 -11.20 6.29 19.97
C SER A 55 -11.88 7.51 19.32
N MET A 56 -12.15 7.46 18.01
CA MET A 56 -12.87 8.51 17.30
C MET A 56 -14.39 8.44 17.60
N SER A 57 -14.99 9.58 17.96
CA SER A 57 -16.45 9.66 18.09
C SER A 57 -17.14 9.53 16.72
N LEU A 58 -18.36 8.99 16.68
CA LEU A 58 -19.20 8.88 15.46
C LEU A 58 -19.34 10.22 14.70
N GLY A 59 -19.27 11.35 15.41
CA GLY A 59 -19.33 12.69 14.80
C GLY A 59 -18.04 13.12 14.10
N PHE A 60 -16.88 12.59 14.51
CA PHE A 60 -15.57 12.98 13.97
C PHE A 60 -15.31 12.38 12.58
N THR A 61 -15.77 11.16 12.32
CA THR A 61 -15.59 10.48 11.02
C THR A 61 -16.71 10.79 10.02
N ARG A 62 -17.73 11.58 10.40
CA ARG A 62 -18.94 11.87 9.59
C ARG A 62 -19.57 10.59 9.00
N GLY A 63 -19.50 9.48 9.73
CA GLY A 63 -20.04 8.19 9.31
C GLY A 63 -19.12 7.36 8.38
N TRP A 64 -17.90 7.80 8.10
CA TRP A 64 -16.92 6.97 7.38
C TRP A 64 -16.42 5.84 8.28
N LYS A 65 -16.38 4.62 7.73
CA LYS A 65 -15.91 3.40 8.41
C LYS A 65 -14.88 2.71 7.51
N PRO A 66 -13.69 2.35 8.02
CA PRO A 66 -12.71 1.61 7.23
C PRO A 66 -13.28 0.23 6.87
N THR A 67 -13.36 -0.07 5.57
CA THR A 67 -13.72 -1.38 5.05
C THR A 67 -12.45 -2.12 4.62
N GLU A 68 -12.22 -3.29 5.21
CA GLU A 68 -11.18 -4.21 4.75
C GLU A 68 -11.68 -4.92 3.48
N GLU A 69 -11.72 -4.21 2.37
CA GLU A 69 -12.09 -4.79 1.09
C GLU A 69 -10.92 -5.64 0.56
N HIS A 70 -10.87 -6.92 0.96
CA HIS A 70 -10.13 -7.94 0.23
C HIS A 70 -11.06 -8.52 -0.85
N LEU A 71 -11.31 -7.75 -1.91
CA LEU A 71 -11.98 -8.25 -3.10
C LEU A 71 -11.04 -9.24 -3.82
N LYS A 72 -11.10 -10.51 -3.40
CA LYS A 72 -10.65 -11.64 -4.21
C LYS A 72 -11.83 -12.05 -5.08
N ASP A 73 -12.00 -11.37 -6.20
CA ASP A 73 -12.82 -11.88 -7.28
C ASP A 73 -11.98 -12.88 -8.09
N ALA A 74 -12.47 -14.11 -8.11
CA ALA A 74 -11.98 -15.26 -8.87
C ALA A 74 -12.58 -15.28 -10.28
#